data_AF-A0A813F5I3-F1
#
_entry.id   AF-A0A813F5I3-F1
#
_cell.length_a   1.000
_cell.length_b   1.000
_cell.length_c   1.000
_cell.angle_alpha   90.00
_cell.angle_beta   90.00
_cell.angle_gamma   90.00
#
_symmetry.space_group_name_H-M   'P 1'
#
loop_
_entity.id
_entity.type
_entity.pdbx_description
1 polymer ?
#
loop_
_entity_poly.entity_id
_entity_poly.type
_entity_poly.pdbx_seq_one_letter_code
_entity_poly.pdbx_strand_id
1 'polypeptide(L)'
;MLLLLGLLPFLAQVQGGPTMVNPCLSGQFASMPFCDVTLPLDARVADAVGRLTLSEKISALNTGGGPLPSLGMPPYNWWSEATAGVGSSPDTQTTHFAYPITTGMSFNRTLWKVTGAQIGREARALMNTGHAFSTFWTPVVNLAREPRWGRNIETPGEDPYLTSEYAEQFVQGIQEAPEDPSHLQ
;
A
#
# COMPACT_ATOMS: atom_id res chain seq x y z
N MET A 1 -36.32 -43.38 9.90
CA MET A 1 -35.44 -42.80 8.87
C MET A 1 -35.43 -41.28 9.06
N LEU A 2 -34.67 -40.80 10.03
CA LEU A 2 -34.42 -39.36 10.26
C LEU A 2 -33.05 -39.05 9.67
N LEU A 3 -33.00 -38.18 8.65
CA LEU A 3 -31.75 -37.69 8.06
C LEU A 3 -31.11 -36.65 9.01
N LEU A 4 -29.97 -37.00 9.60
CA LEU A 4 -29.04 -36.07 10.22
C LEU A 4 -28.29 -35.32 9.11
N LEU A 5 -28.67 -34.07 8.86
CA LEU A 5 -27.87 -33.12 8.08
C LEU A 5 -26.64 -32.73 8.91
N GLY A 6 -25.50 -33.34 8.58
CA GLY A 6 -24.20 -32.98 9.15
C GLY A 6 -23.78 -31.58 8.69
N LEU A 7 -23.80 -30.62 9.61
CA LEU A 7 -23.10 -29.36 9.46
C LEU A 7 -21.60 -29.63 9.62
N LEU A 8 -20.91 -29.83 8.51
CA LEU A 8 -19.44 -29.73 8.47
C LEU A 8 -19.09 -28.24 8.67
N PRO A 9 -18.31 -27.88 9.71
CA PRO A 9 -17.79 -26.53 9.80
C PRO A 9 -16.81 -26.36 8.65
N PHE A 10 -17.13 -25.43 7.74
CA PHE A 10 -16.17 -24.90 6.80
C PHE A 10 -15.11 -24.20 7.64
N LEU A 11 -14.02 -24.92 7.98
CA LEU A 11 -12.80 -24.29 8.46
C LEU A 11 -12.30 -23.46 7.28
N ALA A 12 -12.68 -22.18 7.26
CA ALA A 12 -11.95 -21.20 6.49
C ALA A 12 -10.49 -21.34 6.92
N GLN A 13 -9.65 -21.85 6.03
CA GLN A 13 -8.22 -21.70 6.22
C GLN A 13 -7.99 -20.20 6.31
N VAL A 14 -7.56 -19.73 7.47
CA VAL A 14 -6.92 -18.44 7.59
C VAL A 14 -5.74 -18.52 6.63
N GLN A 15 -5.90 -17.95 5.43
CA GLN A 15 -4.77 -17.58 4.62
C GLN A 15 -3.96 -16.69 5.53
N GLY A 16 -2.77 -17.15 5.96
CA GLY A 16 -1.86 -16.31 6.73
C GLY A 16 -1.78 -14.97 6.01
N GLY A 17 -2.04 -13.89 6.73
CA GLY A 17 -2.04 -12.55 6.16
C GLY A 17 -0.72 -12.26 5.45
N PRO A 18 -0.60 -11.17 4.67
CA PRO A 18 0.63 -10.77 4.00
C PRO A 18 1.76 -10.41 4.98
N THR A 19 2.23 -11.36 5.80
CA THR A 19 3.41 -11.19 6.64
C THR A 19 4.54 -10.76 5.72
N MET A 20 5.16 -9.63 6.07
CA MET A 20 6.36 -9.13 5.42
C MET A 20 7.45 -10.21 5.39
N VAL A 21 7.57 -10.91 4.26
CA VAL A 21 8.66 -11.85 4.01
C VAL A 21 9.76 -11.08 3.30
N ASN A 22 10.82 -10.76 4.02
CA ASN A 22 12.03 -10.21 3.43
C ASN A 22 13.02 -11.34 3.11
N PRO A 23 13.15 -11.77 1.83
CA PRO A 23 14.05 -12.86 1.45
C PRO A 23 15.53 -12.54 1.71
N CYS A 24 15.88 -11.26 1.91
CA CYS A 24 17.25 -10.84 2.17
C CYS A 24 17.73 -11.06 3.61
N LEU A 25 16.81 -11.32 4.56
CA LEU A 25 17.19 -11.46 5.98
C LEU A 25 17.71 -12.86 6.33
N SER A 26 17.37 -13.89 5.55
CA SER A 26 17.85 -15.26 5.81
C SER A 26 17.70 -16.16 4.59
N GLY A 27 18.50 -17.23 4.56
CA GLY A 27 18.41 -18.26 3.52
C GLY A 27 19.22 -17.95 2.26
N GLN A 28 18.87 -18.61 1.17
CA GLN A 28 19.66 -18.63 -0.08
C GLN A 28 19.72 -17.29 -0.83
N PHE A 29 18.84 -16.34 -0.50
CA PHE A 29 18.75 -15.06 -1.20
C PHE A 29 19.57 -13.94 -0.53
N ALA A 30 19.96 -14.10 0.74
CA ALA A 30 20.65 -13.06 1.51
C ALA A 30 21.98 -12.59 0.88
N SER A 31 22.66 -13.47 0.13
CA SER A 31 23.91 -13.16 -0.57
C SER A 31 23.73 -12.73 -2.03
N MET A 32 22.50 -12.59 -2.51
CA MET A 32 22.23 -12.20 -3.90
C MET A 32 22.43 -10.69 -4.09
N PRO A 33 22.88 -10.22 -5.27
CA PRO A 33 23.10 -8.79 -5.52
C PRO A 33 21.86 -7.91 -5.28
N PHE A 34 20.64 -8.40 -5.58
CA PHE A 34 19.43 -7.63 -5.27
C PHE A 34 19.21 -7.36 -3.76
N CYS A 35 19.82 -8.16 -2.89
CA CYS A 35 19.80 -8.00 -1.44
C CYS A 35 20.95 -7.15 -0.89
N ASP A 36 21.96 -6.84 -1.71
CA ASP A 36 23.09 -6.00 -1.30
C ASP A 36 22.71 -4.51 -1.34
N VAL A 37 22.43 -3.95 -0.16
CA VAL A 37 22.04 -2.54 0.01
C VAL A 37 23.17 -1.54 -0.27
N THR A 38 24.40 -2.01 -0.46
CA THR A 38 25.54 -1.15 -0.85
C THR A 38 25.58 -0.88 -2.36
N LEU A 39 24.89 -1.69 -3.15
CA LEU A 39 24.76 -1.50 -4.59
C LEU A 39 23.69 -0.44 -4.94
N PRO A 40 23.85 0.29 -6.06
CA PRO A 40 22.81 1.19 -6.56
C PRO A 40 21.47 0.47 -6.76
N LEU A 41 20.36 1.17 -6.48
CA LEU A 41 19.01 0.62 -6.61
C LEU A 41 18.77 -0.02 -7.98
N ASP A 42 19.16 0.65 -9.06
CA ASP A 42 18.96 0.14 -10.43
C ASP A 42 19.70 -1.18 -10.68
N ALA A 43 20.89 -1.36 -10.10
CA ALA A 43 21.64 -2.61 -10.22
C ALA A 43 20.94 -3.75 -9.47
N ARG A 44 20.38 -3.46 -8.30
CA ARG A 44 19.61 -4.41 -7.50
C ARG A 44 18.31 -4.82 -8.20
N VAL A 45 17.59 -3.85 -8.77
CA VAL A 45 16.36 -4.09 -9.54
C VAL A 45 16.66 -4.89 -10.81
N ALA A 46 17.73 -4.54 -11.54
CA ALA A 46 18.12 -5.28 -12.74
C ALA A 46 18.49 -6.74 -12.44
N ASP A 47 19.22 -7.01 -11.37
CA ASP A 47 19.53 -8.36 -10.92
C ASP A 47 18.25 -9.14 -10.53
N ALA A 48 17.34 -8.53 -9.76
CA ALA A 48 16.08 -9.14 -9.39
C ALA A 48 15.20 -9.49 -10.60
N VAL A 49 14.94 -8.52 -11.48
CA VAL A 49 14.11 -8.73 -12.69
C VAL A 49 14.78 -9.67 -13.68
N GLY A 50 16.11 -9.69 -13.75
CA GLY A 50 16.89 -10.61 -14.58
C GLY A 50 16.74 -12.07 -14.18
N ARG A 51 16.47 -12.35 -12.90
CA ARG A 51 16.27 -13.70 -12.36
C ARG A 51 14.89 -14.27 -12.62
N LEU A 52 13.88 -13.41 -12.85
CA LEU A 52 12.51 -13.85 -13.07
C LEU A 52 12.36 -14.60 -14.39
N THR A 53 11.64 -15.72 -14.35
CA THR A 53 11.14 -16.40 -15.54
C THR A 53 10.12 -15.51 -16.26
N LEU A 54 9.87 -15.79 -17.55
CA LEU A 54 8.84 -15.09 -18.30
C LEU A 54 7.45 -15.22 -17.66
N SER A 55 7.14 -16.40 -17.10
CA SER A 55 5.87 -16.65 -16.41
C SER A 55 5.72 -15.78 -15.15
N GLU A 56 6.77 -15.71 -14.33
CA GLU A 56 6.78 -14.84 -13.15
C GLU A 56 6.65 -13.35 -13.53
N LYS A 57 7.32 -12.91 -14.61
CA LYS A 57 7.17 -11.55 -15.13
C LYS A 57 5.73 -11.25 -15.53
N ILE A 58 5.08 -12.15 -16.28
CA ILE A 58 3.68 -11.99 -16.69
C ILE A 58 2.77 -11.95 -15.47
N SER A 59 2.98 -12.82 -14.49
CA SER A 59 2.22 -12.86 -13.23
C SER A 59 2.33 -11.55 -12.44
N ALA A 60 3.51 -10.92 -12.44
CA ALA A 60 3.76 -9.66 -11.74
C ALA A 60 3.11 -8.42 -12.37
N LEU A 61 2.56 -8.51 -13.60
CA LEU A 61 1.88 -7.40 -14.28
C LEU A 61 0.43 -7.21 -13.85
N ASN A 62 -0.10 -8.08 -12.99
CA ASN A 62 -1.45 -7.97 -12.44
C ASN A 62 -1.44 -7.20 -11.10
N THR A 63 -2.56 -6.54 -10.77
CA THR A 63 -2.82 -5.94 -9.46
C THR A 63 -2.62 -6.94 -8.33
N GLY A 64 -3.19 -8.15 -8.45
CA GLY A 64 -2.92 -9.26 -7.54
C GLY A 64 -1.74 -10.08 -8.07
N GLY A 65 -0.53 -9.55 -7.93
CA GLY A 65 0.69 -10.20 -8.40
C GLY A 65 0.88 -11.54 -7.71
N GLY A 66 1.10 -12.62 -8.48
CA GLY A 66 1.39 -13.94 -7.93
C GLY A 66 2.76 -14.00 -7.24
N PRO A 67 3.10 -15.13 -6.60
CA PRO A 67 4.39 -15.28 -5.94
C PRO A 67 5.54 -15.24 -6.96
N LEU A 68 6.73 -14.82 -6.50
CA LEU A 68 7.96 -14.83 -7.29
C LEU A 68 9.00 -15.76 -6.64
N PRO A 69 8.89 -17.10 -6.82
CA PRO A 69 9.83 -18.07 -6.25
C PRO A 69 11.30 -17.79 -6.58
N SER A 70 11.61 -17.29 -7.77
CA SER A 70 12.98 -16.93 -8.18
C SER A 70 13.62 -15.85 -7.29
N LEU A 71 12.81 -15.11 -6.54
CA LEU A 71 13.24 -14.08 -5.58
C LEU A 71 12.88 -14.42 -4.13
N GLY A 72 12.21 -15.55 -3.88
CA GLY A 72 11.68 -15.89 -2.56
C GLY A 72 10.59 -14.96 -2.07
N MET A 73 9.92 -14.23 -2.97
CA MET A 73 8.90 -13.25 -2.60
C MET A 73 7.50 -13.88 -2.65
N PRO A 74 6.65 -13.65 -1.63
CA PRO A 74 5.26 -14.06 -1.63
C PRO A 74 4.45 -13.25 -2.66
N PRO A 75 3.17 -13.60 -2.89
CA PRO A 75 2.28 -12.77 -3.68
C PRO A 75 2.19 -11.34 -3.13
N TYR A 76 2.02 -10.36 -4.01
CA TYR A 76 1.92 -8.94 -3.65
C TYR A 76 0.66 -8.34 -4.28
N ASN A 77 -0.16 -7.68 -3.48
CA ASN A 77 -1.32 -6.95 -3.99
C ASN A 77 -1.01 -5.45 -4.07
N TRP A 78 -1.07 -4.90 -5.28
CA TRP A 78 -0.86 -3.48 -5.54
C TRP A 78 -2.05 -2.60 -5.14
N TRP A 79 -3.23 -3.20 -4.96
CA TRP A 79 -4.45 -2.48 -4.61
C TRP A 79 -4.66 -2.40 -3.10
N SER A 80 -4.31 -1.26 -2.53
CA SER A 80 -4.78 -0.83 -1.22
C SER A 80 -5.29 0.62 -1.33
N GLU A 81 -6.17 1.03 -0.43
CA GLU A 81 -6.79 2.37 -0.46
C GLU A 81 -6.41 3.14 0.81
N ALA A 82 -6.24 4.46 0.71
CA ALA A 82 -5.90 5.28 1.87
C ALA A 82 -6.45 6.72 1.82
N THR A 83 -7.52 6.96 1.05
CA THR A 83 -8.11 8.30 0.79
C THR A 83 -8.45 9.11 2.03
N ALA A 84 -8.87 8.45 3.12
CA ALA A 84 -9.24 9.11 4.37
C ALA A 84 -8.79 8.29 5.59
N GLY A 85 -7.65 7.61 5.48
CA GLY A 85 -7.24 6.53 6.39
C GLY A 85 -7.03 5.24 5.62
N VAL A 86 -6.18 4.35 6.13
CA VAL A 86 -5.94 3.03 5.50
C VAL A 86 -7.25 2.26 5.43
N GLY A 87 -7.65 1.89 4.22
CA GLY A 87 -8.83 1.08 3.94
C GLY A 87 -8.69 -0.25 4.69
N SER A 88 -9.60 -0.49 5.63
CA SER A 88 -9.45 -1.56 6.60
C SER A 88 -9.67 -2.94 5.99
N SER A 89 -8.79 -3.88 6.35
CA SER A 89 -9.16 -5.29 6.46
C SER A 89 -10.19 -5.43 7.59
N PRO A 90 -11.19 -6.32 7.51
CA PRO A 90 -12.27 -6.45 8.50
C PRO A 90 -11.82 -6.51 9.97
N ASP A 91 -10.59 -6.97 10.20
CA ASP A 91 -10.03 -7.24 11.53
C ASP A 91 -9.11 -6.13 12.07
N THR A 92 -8.94 -5.01 11.34
CA THR A 92 -8.01 -3.93 11.71
C THR A 92 -8.70 -2.58 11.75
N GLN A 93 -8.57 -1.86 12.87
CA GLN A 93 -9.09 -0.50 13.03
C GLN A 93 -7.97 0.51 12.80
N THR A 94 -8.25 1.47 11.92
CA THR A 94 -7.35 2.58 11.53
C THR A 94 -8.05 3.90 11.80
N THR A 95 -7.29 4.98 11.87
CA THR A 95 -7.86 6.32 12.05
C THR A 95 -8.59 6.72 10.77
N HIS A 96 -9.87 7.07 10.90
CA HIS A 96 -10.66 7.64 9.82
C HIS A 96 -10.62 9.17 9.88
N PHE A 97 -9.95 9.78 8.92
CA PHE A 97 -9.84 11.22 8.77
C PHE A 97 -11.03 11.79 7.99
N ALA A 98 -11.14 13.12 7.98
CA ALA A 98 -12.05 13.79 7.06
C ALA A 98 -11.63 13.52 5.60
N TYR A 99 -12.60 13.39 4.71
CA TYR A 99 -12.34 13.20 3.29
C TYR A 99 -11.56 14.39 2.67
N PRO A 100 -10.86 14.19 1.54
CA PRO A 100 -10.05 15.22 0.90
C PRO A 100 -10.78 16.54 0.66
N ILE A 101 -12.07 16.53 0.28
CA ILE A 101 -12.82 17.79 0.06
C ILE A 101 -12.89 18.62 1.34
N THR A 102 -13.14 17.98 2.48
CA THR A 102 -13.27 18.64 3.78
C THR A 102 -11.92 19.11 4.30
N THR A 103 -10.85 18.31 4.10
CA THR A 103 -9.50 18.74 4.47
C THR A 103 -9.00 19.88 3.57
N GLY A 104 -9.34 19.88 2.28
CA GLY A 104 -9.03 20.96 1.33
C GLY A 104 -9.59 22.32 1.77
N MET A 105 -10.80 22.34 2.35
CA MET A 105 -11.44 23.56 2.89
C MET A 105 -10.66 24.21 4.05
N SER A 106 -9.70 23.52 4.66
CA SER A 106 -8.85 24.09 5.71
C SER A 106 -7.76 25.02 5.19
N PHE A 107 -7.38 24.91 3.90
CA PHE A 107 -6.23 25.60 3.30
C PHE A 107 -4.93 25.45 4.12
N ASN A 108 -4.78 24.34 4.84
CA ASN A 108 -3.67 24.11 5.77
C ASN A 108 -2.76 22.97 5.28
N ARG A 109 -1.67 23.38 4.62
CA ARG A 109 -0.61 22.48 4.12
C ARG A 109 -0.02 21.58 5.18
N THR A 110 0.24 22.14 6.36
CA THR A 110 0.78 21.38 7.49
C THR A 110 -0.19 20.28 7.92
N LEU A 111 -1.50 20.59 7.98
CA LEU A 111 -2.53 19.61 8.30
C LEU A 111 -2.53 18.45 7.29
N TRP A 112 -2.49 18.75 5.99
CA TRP A 112 -2.48 17.71 4.95
C TRP A 112 -1.25 16.80 5.06
N LYS A 113 -0.07 17.38 5.31
CA LYS A 113 1.17 16.62 5.49
C LYS A 113 1.12 15.71 6.72
N VAL A 114 0.69 16.22 7.88
CA VAL A 114 0.62 15.39 9.10
C VAL A 114 -0.47 14.32 9.03
N THR A 115 -1.57 14.57 8.31
CA THR A 115 -2.57 13.53 8.03
C THR A 115 -1.97 12.42 7.16
N GLY A 116 -1.27 12.75 6.07
CA GLY A 116 -0.56 11.76 5.25
C GLY A 116 0.45 10.94 6.06
N ALA A 117 1.23 11.59 6.93
CA ALA A 117 2.22 10.92 7.79
C ALA A 117 1.59 9.98 8.82
N GLN A 118 0.43 10.32 9.37
CA GLN A 118 -0.27 9.41 10.29
C GLN A 118 -0.83 8.19 9.54
N ILE A 119 -1.36 8.39 8.34
CA ILE A 119 -1.83 7.29 7.47
C ILE A 119 -0.68 6.36 7.09
N GLY A 120 0.47 6.90 6.67
CA GLY A 120 1.63 6.09 6.28
C GLY A 120 2.22 5.29 7.46
N ARG A 121 2.22 5.84 8.68
CA ARG A 121 2.58 5.10 9.90
C ARG A 121 1.65 3.93 10.19
N GLU A 122 0.34 4.14 10.09
CA GLU A 122 -0.64 3.08 10.28
C GLU A 122 -0.52 2.01 9.20
N ALA A 123 -0.35 2.42 7.95
CA ALA A 123 -0.08 1.53 6.82
C ALA A 123 1.14 0.65 7.09
N ARG A 124 2.25 1.25 7.54
CA ARG A 124 3.47 0.51 7.83
C ARG A 124 3.31 -0.43 9.02
N ALA A 125 2.58 -0.03 10.06
CA ALA A 125 2.27 -0.90 11.19
C ALA A 125 1.45 -2.13 10.75
N LEU A 126 0.47 -1.93 9.87
CA LEU A 126 -0.32 -3.02 9.30
C LEU A 126 0.52 -3.91 8.37
N MET A 127 1.40 -3.34 7.56
CA MET A 127 2.35 -4.10 6.73
C MET A 127 3.26 -4.99 7.59
N ASN A 128 3.84 -4.45 8.66
CA ASN A 128 4.72 -5.19 9.57
C ASN A 128 4.01 -6.36 10.28
N THR A 129 2.70 -6.23 10.53
CA THR A 129 1.87 -7.28 11.15
C THR A 129 1.21 -8.21 10.13
N GLY A 130 1.43 -7.96 8.84
CA GLY A 130 0.89 -8.75 7.75
C GLY A 130 -0.60 -8.58 7.51
N HIS A 131 -1.12 -7.36 7.66
CA HIS A 131 -2.52 -7.01 7.37
C HIS A 131 -2.68 -6.01 6.22
N ALA A 132 -1.58 -5.48 5.68
CA ALA A 132 -1.58 -4.56 4.54
C ALA A 132 -0.32 -4.76 3.67
N PHE A 133 -0.35 -4.24 2.45
CA PHE A 133 0.82 -4.08 1.57
C PHE A 133 1.33 -2.62 1.64
N SER A 134 2.41 -2.31 0.91
CA SER A 134 3.07 -0.99 0.95
C SER A 134 2.69 -0.05 -0.20
N THR A 135 1.59 -0.32 -0.90
CA THR A 135 1.14 0.54 -2.01
C THR A 135 -0.31 0.90 -1.83
N PHE A 136 -0.60 2.19 -1.88
CA PHE A 136 -1.94 2.75 -1.72
C PHE A 136 -2.30 3.62 -2.93
N TRP A 137 -3.52 3.48 -3.43
CA TRP A 137 -4.06 4.26 -4.55
C TRP A 137 -4.64 5.58 -4.03
N THR A 138 -3.75 6.43 -3.53
CA THR A 138 -4.11 7.72 -2.93
C THR A 138 -3.00 8.74 -3.17
N PRO A 139 -3.27 10.06 -3.20
CA PRO A 139 -4.59 10.71 -3.17
C PRO A 139 -5.29 10.74 -4.53
N VAL A 140 -6.60 10.98 -4.52
CA VAL A 140 -7.35 11.29 -5.75
C VAL A 140 -7.17 12.77 -6.07
N VAL A 141 -6.39 13.07 -7.10
CA VAL A 141 -5.98 14.44 -7.49
C VAL A 141 -6.72 14.96 -8.73
N ASN A 142 -7.83 14.32 -9.08
CA ASN A 142 -8.74 14.88 -10.08
C ASN A 142 -9.35 16.19 -9.58
N LEU A 143 -9.80 17.02 -10.50
CA LEU A 143 -10.50 18.26 -10.18
C LEU A 143 -12.00 18.02 -10.11
N ALA A 144 -12.65 18.54 -9.06
CA ALA A 144 -14.10 18.53 -8.86
C ALA A 144 -14.87 19.46 -9.83
N ARG A 145 -14.57 19.38 -11.14
CA ARG A 145 -15.09 20.31 -12.17
C ARG A 145 -16.58 20.19 -12.43
N GLU A 146 -17.12 18.99 -12.27
CA GLU A 146 -18.52 18.70 -12.51
C GLU A 146 -19.19 18.40 -11.16
N PRO A 147 -20.07 19.27 -10.65
CA PRO A 147 -20.64 19.12 -9.31
C PRO A 147 -21.45 17.83 -9.14
N ARG A 148 -21.93 17.22 -10.24
CA ARG A 148 -22.64 15.93 -10.22
C ARG A 148 -21.71 14.72 -10.10
N TRP A 149 -20.40 14.88 -10.21
CA TRP A 149 -19.47 13.76 -10.09
C TRP A 149 -19.48 13.22 -8.65
N GLY A 150 -20.03 12.01 -8.47
CA GLY A 150 -20.24 11.39 -7.16
C GLY A 150 -18.98 11.13 -6.33
N ARG A 151 -17.78 11.23 -6.93
CA ARG A 151 -16.50 11.10 -6.25
C ARG A 151 -15.84 12.43 -5.91
N ASN A 152 -16.52 13.57 -6.10
CA ASN A 152 -16.01 14.90 -5.71
C ASN A 152 -15.54 14.94 -4.25
N ILE A 153 -16.16 14.15 -3.37
CA ILE A 153 -15.77 14.01 -1.95
C ILE A 153 -14.32 13.52 -1.78
N GLU A 154 -13.80 12.72 -2.71
CA GLU A 154 -12.46 12.15 -2.69
C GLU A 154 -11.38 13.13 -3.17
N THR A 155 -11.76 14.31 -3.67
CA THR A 155 -10.82 15.30 -4.22
C THR A 155 -10.74 16.54 -3.33
N PRO A 156 -9.62 17.28 -3.32
CA PRO A 156 -9.48 18.48 -2.48
C PRO A 156 -10.22 19.72 -3.01
N GLY A 157 -10.81 19.66 -4.21
CA GLY A 157 -11.60 20.76 -4.78
C GLY A 157 -11.55 20.83 -6.31
N GLU A 158 -12.04 21.94 -6.86
CA GLU A 158 -12.02 22.22 -8.31
C GLU A 158 -10.77 22.97 -8.77
N ASP A 159 -10.05 23.62 -7.83
CA ASP A 159 -8.93 24.49 -8.12
C ASP A 159 -7.63 23.68 -8.31
N PRO A 160 -6.93 23.81 -9.46
CA PRO A 160 -5.70 23.06 -9.72
C PRO A 160 -4.55 23.44 -8.78
N TYR A 161 -4.46 24.69 -8.33
CA TYR A 161 -3.38 25.13 -7.43
C TYR A 161 -3.54 24.51 -6.04
N LEU A 162 -4.74 24.60 -5.45
CA LEU A 162 -5.08 23.94 -4.20
C LEU A 162 -4.86 22.42 -4.29
N THR A 163 -5.28 21.81 -5.40
CA THR A 163 -5.14 20.37 -5.62
C THR A 163 -3.66 19.96 -5.70
N SER A 164 -2.81 20.74 -6.38
CA SER A 164 -1.37 20.45 -6.43
C SER A 164 -0.69 20.56 -5.07
N GLU A 165 -1.05 21.57 -4.28
CA GLU A 165 -0.48 21.80 -2.95
C GLU A 165 -0.94 20.71 -1.96
N TYR A 166 -2.21 20.30 -2.04
CA TYR A 166 -2.71 19.15 -1.29
C TYR A 166 -1.96 17.87 -1.66
N ALA A 167 -1.82 17.59 -2.96
CA ALA A 167 -1.15 16.40 -3.47
C ALA A 167 0.31 16.34 -2.99
N GLU A 168 1.07 17.43 -3.13
CA GLU A 168 2.46 17.50 -2.68
C GLU A 168 2.59 17.19 -1.19
N GLN A 169 1.81 17.88 -0.35
CA GLN A 169 1.93 17.74 1.10
C GLN A 169 1.47 16.37 1.58
N PHE A 170 0.36 15.85 1.04
CA PHE A 170 -0.15 14.53 1.41
C PHE A 170 0.80 13.40 0.98
N VAL A 171 1.34 13.46 -0.25
CA VAL A 171 2.29 12.47 -0.78
C VAL A 171 3.62 12.49 -0.04
N GLN A 172 4.15 13.68 0.27
CA GLN A 172 5.32 13.78 1.15
C GLN A 172 5.02 13.17 2.52
N GLY A 173 3.84 13.47 3.09
CA GLY A 173 3.41 12.89 4.36
C GLY A 173 3.40 11.37 4.35
N ILE A 174 2.77 10.75 3.34
CA ILE A 174 2.60 9.29 3.30
C ILE A 174 3.89 8.54 2.95
N GLN A 175 4.84 9.16 2.22
CA GLN A 175 6.06 8.48 1.74
C GLN A 175 7.30 8.75 2.61
N GLU A 176 7.38 9.92 3.26
CA GLU A 176 8.56 10.31 4.04
C GLU A 176 8.44 9.80 5.49
N ALA A 177 9.52 9.21 6.01
CA ALA A 177 9.67 8.90 7.43
C ALA A 177 10.87 9.68 8.01
N PRO A 178 10.70 10.94 8.48
CA PRO A 178 11.81 11.69 9.07
C PRO A 178 12.47 10.98 10.26
N GLU A 179 11.70 10.16 11.00
CA GLU A 179 12.18 9.31 12.08
C GLU A 179 12.95 8.05 11.64
N ASP A 180 12.78 7.63 10.39
CA ASP A 180 13.44 6.45 9.81
C ASP A 180 13.93 6.79 8.40
N PRO A 181 15.04 7.54 8.27
CA PRO A 181 15.56 7.96 6.97
C PRO A 181 16.06 6.78 6.12
N SER A 182 16.13 5.57 6.69
CA SER A 182 16.60 4.37 6.01
C SER A 182 15.49 3.57 5.34
N HIS A 183 14.22 3.81 5.70
CA HIS A 183 13.08 3.10 5.14
C HIS A 183 12.01 4.08 4.66
N LEU A 184 11.43 3.78 3.50
CA LEU A 184 10.17 4.41 3.09
C LEU A 184 9.05 3.93 4.03
N GLN A 185 8.08 4.81 4.32
CA GLN A 185 6.85 4.39 5.01
C GLN A 185 6.14 3.32 4.18
#